data_AF-A0A5J5W485-F1
#
_entry.id   AF-A0A5J5W485-F1
#
_cell.length_a   1.000
_cell.length_b   1.000
_cell.length_c   1.000
_cell.angle_alpha   90.00
_cell.angle_beta   90.00
_cell.angle_gamma   90.00
#
_symmetry.space_group_name_H-M   'P 1'
#
loop_
_entity.id
_entity.type
_entity.pdbx_description
1 polymer ?
#
loop_
_entity_poly.entity_id
_entity_poly.type
_entity_poly.pdbx_seq_one_letter_code
_entity_poly.pdbx_strand_id
1 'polypeptide(L)' 'SFKSTRRGTPFTAQTAAGNAIRAVVDQGMQRAEVMIKGPGLGRDAALRAIRRSGILLSFVRDVTPMPHNGCRPPKKRRV' A
#
# COMPACT_ATOMS: atom_id res chain seq x y z
N SER A 1 -9.80 -3.56 -13.74
CA SER A 1 -10.39 -4.01 -12.47
C SER A 1 -9.97 -5.45 -12.19
N PHE A 2 -9.28 -5.72 -11.07
CA PHE A 2 -8.83 -7.06 -10.70
C PHE A 2 -9.87 -7.77 -9.79
N LYS A 3 -10.13 -9.07 -10.00
CA LYS A 3 -11.14 -9.84 -9.27
C LYS A 3 -10.53 -11.02 -8.51
N SER A 4 -11.14 -11.37 -7.36
CA SER A 4 -10.82 -12.55 -6.54
C SER A 4 -9.32 -12.69 -6.22
N THR A 5 -8.74 -13.88 -6.38
CA THR A 5 -7.35 -14.24 -6.07
C THR A 5 -6.32 -13.28 -6.66
N ARG A 6 -6.59 -12.72 -7.85
CA ARG A 6 -5.67 -11.79 -8.51
C ARG A 6 -5.51 -10.47 -7.73
N ARG A 7 -6.46 -10.10 -6.85
CA ARG A 7 -6.40 -8.86 -6.05
C ARG A 7 -5.24 -8.83 -5.06
N GLY A 8 -4.83 -9.98 -4.52
CA GLY A 8 -3.80 -10.08 -3.48
C GLY A 8 -2.36 -10.12 -3.99
N THR A 9 -2.11 -9.80 -5.26
CA THR A 9 -0.79 -9.93 -5.89
C THR A 9 0.02 -8.62 -5.82
N PRO A 10 1.36 -8.67 -5.88
CA PRO A 10 2.17 -7.46 -5.92
C PRO A 10 1.94 -6.64 -7.21
N PHE A 11 1.64 -7.32 -8.33
CA PHE A 11 1.34 -6.67 -9.59
C PHE A 11 0.11 -5.76 -9.50
N THR A 12 -0.95 -6.22 -8.84
CA THR A 12 -2.16 -5.40 -8.66
C THR A 12 -1.91 -4.17 -7.80
N ALA A 13 -1.06 -4.29 -6.77
CA ALA A 13 -0.66 -3.15 -5.95
C ALA A 13 0.13 -2.12 -6.77
N GLN A 14 1.07 -2.56 -7.62
CA GLN A 14 1.80 -1.67 -8.52
C GLN A 14 0.88 -0.95 -9.51
N THR A 15 -0.05 -1.66 -10.15
CA THR A 15 -0.99 -1.03 -11.10
C THR A 15 -1.91 -0.05 -10.40
N ALA A 16 -2.41 -0.39 -9.21
CA ALA A 16 -3.28 0.50 -8.42
C ALA A 16 -2.53 1.78 -8.00
N ALA A 17 -1.30 1.64 -7.49
CA ALA A 17 -0.45 2.78 -7.17
C ALA A 17 -0.16 3.64 -8.40
N GLY A 18 0.18 3.03 -9.55
CA GLY A 18 0.42 3.74 -10.79
C GLY A 18 -0.77 4.56 -11.28
N ASN A 19 -1.99 4.02 -11.16
CA ASN A 19 -3.21 4.75 -11.52
C ASN A 19 -3.44 5.96 -10.61
N ALA A 20 -3.23 5.80 -9.30
CA ALA A 20 -3.37 6.91 -8.34
C ALA A 20 -2.31 7.99 -8.57
N ILE A 21 -1.07 7.60 -8.80
CA ILE A 21 0.05 8.51 -9.08
C ILE A 21 -0.24 9.37 -10.31
N ARG A 22 -0.70 8.78 -11.42
CA ARG A 22 -0.97 9.53 -12.67
C ARG A 22 -1.91 10.71 -12.44
N ALA A 23 -3.03 10.48 -11.75
CA ALA A 23 -4.00 11.51 -11.44
C ALA A 23 -3.43 12.68 -10.62
N VAL A 24 -2.39 12.41 -9.82
CA VAL A 24 -1.81 13.36 -8.87
C VAL A 24 -0.57 14.05 -9.46
N VAL A 25 0.14 13.39 -10.37
CA VAL A 25 1.21 14.00 -11.18
C VAL A 25 0.63 15.05 -12.14
N ASP A 26 -0.53 14.79 -12.73
CA ASP A 26 -1.24 15.78 -13.56
C ASP A 26 -1.63 17.05 -12.78
N GLN A 27 -1.73 16.94 -11.44
CA GLN A 27 -1.98 18.06 -10.53
C GLN A 27 -0.70 18.75 -10.04
N GLY A 28 0.48 18.30 -10.47
CA GLY A 28 1.76 18.93 -10.16
C GLY A 28 2.36 18.55 -8.80
N MET A 29 1.95 17.45 -8.16
CA MET A 29 2.61 17.00 -6.93
C MET A 29 4.07 16.59 -7.18
N GLN A 30 4.97 17.13 -6.36
CA GLN A 30 6.42 16.86 -6.45
C GLN A 30 6.96 16.07 -5.26
N ARG A 31 6.32 16.15 -4.10
CA ARG A 31 6.76 15.52 -2.85
C ARG A 31 5.62 14.80 -2.17
N ALA A 32 5.89 13.63 -1.59
CA ALA A 32 4.89 12.85 -0.87
C ALA A 32 5.48 12.16 0.37
N GLU A 33 4.63 12.03 1.38
CA GLU A 33 4.86 11.18 2.55
C GLU A 33 4.07 9.89 2.38
N VAL A 34 4.70 8.76 2.69
CA VAL A 34 4.06 7.44 2.55
C VAL A 34 3.78 6.87 3.93
N MET A 35 2.50 6.65 4.22
CA MET A 35 2.03 5.94 5.40
C MET A 35 1.53 4.57 4.99
N ILE A 36 2.10 3.52 5.57
CA ILE A 36 1.81 2.14 5.21
C ILE A 36 1.08 1.46 6.35
N LYS A 37 -0.06 0.82 6.06
CA LYS A 37 -0.88 0.16 7.05
C LYS A 37 -1.07 -1.32 6.69
N GLY A 38 -0.71 -2.19 7.62
CA GLY A 38 -0.98 -3.61 7.56
C GLY A 38 0.09 -4.43 6.83
N PRO A 39 0.07 -5.76 7.04
CA PRO A 39 0.90 -6.70 6.31
C PRO A 39 0.29 -7.04 4.94
N GLY A 40 1.13 -7.30 3.94
CA GLY A 40 0.68 -7.79 2.64
C GLY A 40 1.76 -7.76 1.55
N LEU A 41 1.59 -8.59 0.53
CA LEU A 41 2.54 -8.75 -0.59
C LEU A 41 2.68 -7.48 -1.46
N GLY A 42 1.68 -6.60 -1.44
CA GLY A 42 1.67 -5.38 -2.24
C GLY A 42 2.50 -4.22 -1.70
N ARG A 43 3.05 -4.35 -0.49
CA ARG A 43 3.66 -3.25 0.26
C ARG A 43 4.84 -2.63 -0.47
N ASP A 44 5.84 -3.43 -0.79
CA ASP A 44 7.05 -2.98 -1.48
C ASP A 44 6.79 -2.65 -2.96
N ALA A 45 5.87 -3.38 -3.59
CA ALA A 45 5.49 -3.14 -4.98
C ALA A 45 4.88 -1.74 -5.17
N ALA A 46 4.01 -1.32 -4.24
CA ALA A 46 3.43 0.02 -4.25
C ALA A 46 4.49 1.10 -3.99
N LEU A 47 5.36 0.92 -3.00
CA LEU A 47 6.47 1.85 -2.72
C LEU A 47 7.39 2.03 -3.92
N ARG A 48 7.77 0.93 -4.58
CA ARG A 48 8.60 0.98 -5.80
C ARG A 48 7.90 1.70 -6.95
N ALA A 49 6.58 1.55 -7.07
CA ALA A 49 5.80 2.27 -8.08
C ALA A 49 5.83 3.78 -7.82
N ILE A 50 5.64 4.21 -6.57
CA ILE A 50 5.72 5.62 -6.17
C ILE A 50 7.13 6.15 -6.42
N ARG A 51 8.19 5.42 -6.04
CA ARG A 51 9.56 5.86 -6.28
C ARG A 51 9.90 6.04 -7.76
N ARG A 52 9.38 5.17 -8.64
CA ARG A 52 9.58 5.27 -10.09
C ARG A 52 8.80 6.41 -10.75
N SER A 53 7.81 6.99 -10.07
CA SER A 53 7.00 8.08 -10.63
C SER A 53 7.71 9.43 -10.71
N GLY A 54 8.87 9.57 -10.06
CA GLY A 54 9.58 10.84 -9.96
C GLY A 54 9.14 11.72 -8.77
N ILE A 55 8.10 11.33 -8.03
CA ILE A 55 7.71 12.00 -6.78
C ILE A 55 8.81 11.76 -5.73
N LEU A 56 9.29 12.85 -5.12
CA LEU A 56 10.26 12.80 -4.04
C LEU A 56 9.59 12.32 -2.74
N LEU A 57 10.06 11.20 -2.22
CA LEU A 57 9.62 10.67 -0.94
C LEU A 57 10.35 11.39 0.19
N SER A 58 9.62 12.15 1.01
CA SER A 58 10.17 12.81 2.20
C SER A 58 10.28 11.84 3.38
N PHE A 59 9.26 11.00 3.57
CA PHE A 59 9.20 10.07 4.70
C PHE A 59 8.40 8.81 4.37
N VAL A 60 8.77 7.70 5.01
CA VAL A 60 8.04 6.43 4.95
C VAL A 60 7.79 5.93 6.37
N ARG A 61 6.52 5.80 6.76
CA ARG A 61 6.11 5.34 8.09
C ARG A 61 5.28 4.07 8.01
N ASP A 62 5.59 3.10 8.87
CA ASP A 62 4.64 2.05 9.21
C ASP A 62 3.66 2.55 10.27
N VAL A 63 2.37 2.49 9.94
CA VAL A 63 1.25 2.82 10.82
C VAL A 63 0.33 1.60 11.03
N THR A 64 0.90 0.40 10.95
CA THR A 64 0.19 -0.84 11.29
C THR A 64 -0.21 -0.81 12.77
N PRO A 65 -1.51 -0.94 13.09
CA PRO A 65 -1.96 -0.85 14.47
C PRO A 65 -1.54 -2.09 15.25
N MET A 66 -0.82 -1.87 16.36
CA MET A 66 -0.49 -2.91 17.34
C MET A 66 -1.33 -2.68 18.60
N PRO A 67 -2.24 -3.58 18.97
CA PRO A 67 -3.07 -3.42 20.16
C PRO A 67 -2.31 -3.79 21.43
N HIS A 68 -2.41 -2.97 22.48
CA HIS A 68 -1.92 -3.30 23.82
C HIS A 68 -2.97 -4.13 24.57
N ASN A 69 -3.03 -5.45 24.31
CA ASN A 69 -3.99 -6.38 24.93
C ASN A 69 -5.47 -5.93 24.85
N GLY A 70 -5.90 -5.48 23.67
CA GLY A 70 -7.27 -5.01 23.42
C GLY A 70 -8.27 -6.15 23.16
N CYS A 71 -8.99 -6.09 22.03
CA CYS A 71 -10.01 -7.09 21.69
C CYS A 71 -9.42 -8.50 21.50
N ARG A 72 -10.19 -9.52 21.88
CA ARG A 72 -9.85 -10.93 21.65
C ARG A 72 -9.80 -11.24 20.14
N PRO A 73 -8.71 -11.81 19.61
CA PRO A 73 -8.66 -12.26 18.22
C PRO A 73 -9.70 -13.36 17.92
N PRO A 74 -10.20 -13.46 16.67
CA PRO A 74 -11.12 -14.51 16.29
C PRO A 74 -10.49 -15.90 16.46
N LYS A 75 -11.33 -16.91 16.73
CA LYS A 75 -10.89 -18.30 16.87
C LYS A 75 -10.12 -18.74 15.62
N LYS A 76 -8.97 -19.41 15.83
CA LYS A 76 -8.16 -19.97 14.74
C LYS A 76 -9.04 -20.84 13.83
N ARG A 77 -8.96 -20.59 12.53
CA ARG A 77 -9.74 -21.32 11.51
C ARG A 77 -9.29 -22.79 11.47
N ARG A 78 -10.25 -23.71 11.32
CA ARG A 78 -10.01 -25.15 11.14
C ARG A 78 -10.07 -25.46 9.65
N VAL A 79 -8.97 -25.25 8.95
CA VAL A 79 -8.80 -25.59 7.54
C VAL A 79 -7.61 -26.51 7.44
#